data_AF-A0A667ZKK2-F1
#
_entry.id   AF-A0A667ZKK2-F1
#
_cell.length_a   1.000
_cell.length_b   1.000
_cell.length_c   1.000
_cell.angle_alpha   90.00
_cell.angle_beta   90.00
_cell.angle_gamma   90.00
#
_symmetry.space_group_name_H-M   'P 1'
#
loop_
_entity.id
_entity.type
_entity.pdbx_description
1 polymer ?
#
loop_
_entity_poly.entity_id
_entity_poly.type
_entity_poly.pdbx_seq_one_letter_code
_entity_poly.pdbx_strand_id
1 'polypeptide(L)'
;MLLSCSYTKLGYAGNTEPQFIVPSCIAIKESAKVGDQAQRRMMKGVDDLDFFIGDEAIDKPTYATKWPIRHGIVEDWDLMERFMEQVIFKYLRAEPEDHYFLLTEPPLNTPENREYTAEIMFESFNVPGLYIAVQAVLALAASWTSRQVGERTLTGTVIDSGDGVTHVIPVAEGYVIGSCIKHIPIAGRDITYFTQQLLREREVGIPPEQSLETAKAVKVSHSATFPINNVRAC
;
A
#
# COMPACT_ATOMS: atom_id res chain seq x y z
N MET A 1 3.23 -4.19 -8.85
CA MET A 1 3.16 -3.94 -7.41
C MET A 1 2.20 -2.79 -7.16
N LEU A 2 1.17 -3.02 -6.35
CA LEU A 2 0.22 -2.00 -5.93
C LEU A 2 0.55 -1.52 -4.52
N LEU A 3 0.90 -0.25 -4.40
CA LEU A 3 1.22 0.42 -3.15
C LEU A 3 -0.02 1.13 -2.61
N SER A 4 -0.49 0.73 -1.43
CA SER A 4 -1.54 1.42 -0.70
C SER A 4 -1.09 1.75 0.72
N CYS A 5 -1.75 2.70 1.37
CA CYS A 5 -1.42 3.19 2.71
C CYS A 5 -1.40 2.08 3.77
N SER A 6 -2.22 1.05 3.61
CA SER A 6 -2.38 -0.01 4.61
C SER A 6 -1.77 -1.33 4.18
N TYR A 7 -1.87 -1.67 2.89
CA TYR A 7 -1.39 -2.93 2.34
C TYR A 7 -0.69 -2.72 1.01
N THR A 8 0.38 -3.46 0.80
CA THR A 8 1.10 -3.58 -0.46
C THR A 8 0.79 -4.94 -1.06
N LYS A 9 0.32 -4.93 -2.32
CA LYS A 9 0.11 -6.15 -3.11
C LYS A 9 1.26 -6.31 -4.09
N LEU A 10 1.90 -7.46 -4.09
CA LEU A 10 3.06 -7.73 -4.92
C LEU A 10 3.04 -9.16 -5.49
N GLY A 11 3.60 -9.32 -6.67
CA GLY A 11 3.68 -10.59 -7.39
C GLY A 11 4.08 -10.40 -8.85
N TYR A 12 4.35 -11.51 -9.53
CA TYR A 12 4.67 -11.52 -10.96
C TYR A 12 3.43 -11.33 -11.84
N ALA A 13 3.62 -10.64 -12.97
CA ALA A 13 2.60 -10.47 -14.00
C ALA A 13 2.14 -11.83 -14.56
N GLY A 14 0.88 -11.89 -15.02
CA GLY A 14 0.26 -13.10 -15.55
C GLY A 14 -0.49 -13.93 -14.50
N ASN A 15 -0.22 -13.73 -13.21
CA ASN A 15 -1.02 -14.33 -12.14
C ASN A 15 -2.36 -13.60 -11.96
N THR A 16 -3.41 -14.34 -11.62
CA THR A 16 -4.74 -13.79 -11.36
C THR A 16 -4.81 -13.00 -10.05
N GLU A 17 -4.04 -13.41 -9.06
CA GLU A 17 -4.00 -12.83 -7.72
C GLU A 17 -2.55 -12.47 -7.36
N PRO A 18 -2.33 -11.45 -6.51
CA PRO A 18 -0.99 -11.15 -6.01
C PRO A 18 -0.48 -12.33 -5.17
N GLN A 19 0.82 -12.60 -5.26
CA GLN A 19 1.44 -13.68 -4.49
C GLN A 19 1.53 -13.32 -3.01
N PHE A 20 1.68 -12.04 -2.71
CA PHE A 20 1.74 -11.54 -1.34
C PHE A 20 0.91 -10.27 -1.20
N ILE A 21 0.21 -10.19 -0.07
CA ILE A 21 -0.48 -9.00 0.41
C ILE A 21 0.06 -8.74 1.81
N VAL A 22 0.92 -7.73 1.95
CA VAL A 22 1.62 -7.43 3.20
C VAL A 22 1.22 -6.05 3.71
N PRO A 23 1.15 -5.82 5.02
CA PRO A 23 1.02 -4.47 5.57
C PRO A 23 2.10 -3.52 5.04
N SER A 24 1.72 -2.30 4.66
CA SER A 24 2.65 -1.26 4.17
C SER A 24 3.39 -0.57 5.32
N CYS A 25 4.01 -1.36 6.19
CA CYS A 25 4.79 -0.87 7.31
C CYS A 25 6.20 -1.47 7.33
N ILE A 26 7.10 -0.74 7.97
CA ILE A 26 8.50 -1.12 8.19
C ILE A 26 8.83 -0.92 9.67
N ALA A 27 9.44 -1.93 10.28
CA ALA A 27 9.92 -1.90 11.65
C ALA A 27 11.43 -1.68 11.63
N ILE A 28 11.87 -0.57 12.22
CA ILE A 28 13.28 -0.20 12.32
C ILE A 28 13.72 -0.16 13.79
N LYS A 29 14.97 -0.49 14.07
CA LYS A 29 15.54 -0.20 15.39
C LYS A 29 15.62 1.30 15.59
N GLU A 30 15.03 1.81 16.67
CA GLU A 30 15.32 3.18 17.08
C GLU A 30 16.76 3.22 17.59
N SER A 31 17.67 3.72 16.76
CA SER A 31 19.01 4.07 17.23
C SER A 31 18.85 5.10 18.34
N ALA A 32 19.15 4.73 19.58
CA ALA A 32 18.98 5.57 20.76
C ALA A 32 19.57 6.97 20.52
N LYS A 33 18.71 7.99 20.42
CA LYS A 33 19.16 9.39 20.46
C LYS A 33 19.25 9.81 21.92
N VAL A 34 20.44 9.74 22.51
CA VAL A 34 21.19 10.79 23.24
C VAL A 34 22.49 10.13 23.72
N GLY A 35 23.65 10.57 23.23
CA GLY A 35 24.90 10.20 23.90
C GLY A 35 26.18 10.34 23.10
N ASP A 36 26.34 9.63 21.98
CA ASP A 36 27.71 9.37 21.50
C ASP A 36 27.90 9.54 20.00
N GLN A 37 28.46 10.69 19.60
CA GLN A 37 28.83 10.97 18.21
C GLN A 37 29.94 10.03 17.71
N ALA A 38 30.68 9.38 18.60
CA ALA A 38 31.74 8.42 18.25
C ALA A 38 31.18 7.11 17.65
N GLN A 39 30.00 6.68 18.08
CA GLN A 39 29.42 5.38 17.67
C GLN A 39 28.73 5.45 16.28
N ARG A 40 28.34 6.64 15.82
CA ARG A 40 27.76 6.87 14.48
C ARG A 40 28.69 6.52 13.32
N ARG A 41 30.01 6.49 13.53
CA ARG A 41 30.98 6.19 12.46
C ARG A 41 31.28 4.69 12.30
N MET A 42 30.99 3.86 13.30
CA MET A 42 31.27 2.42 13.27
C MET A 42 30.05 1.54 12.97
N MET A 43 28.82 2.04 13.14
CA MET A 43 27.58 1.27 12.97
C MET A 43 26.91 1.40 11.58
N LYS A 44 27.50 2.17 10.66
CA LYS A 44 26.94 2.50 9.34
C LYS A 44 26.82 1.35 8.33
N GLY A 45 27.22 0.12 8.68
CA GLY A 45 27.33 -0.98 7.70
C GLY A 45 26.22 -2.03 7.76
N VAL A 46 25.71 -2.36 8.95
CA VAL A 46 24.82 -3.53 9.15
C VAL A 46 23.52 -3.18 9.87
N ASP A 47 23.51 -2.11 10.68
CA ASP A 47 22.29 -1.67 11.37
C ASP A 47 21.25 -1.12 10.38
N ASP A 48 21.67 -0.63 9.21
CA ASP A 48 20.75 -0.18 8.17
C ASP A 48 19.96 -1.33 7.50
N LEU A 49 20.47 -2.56 7.60
CA LEU A 49 19.83 -3.79 7.09
C LEU A 49 18.95 -4.48 8.15
N ASP A 50 18.99 -4.03 9.41
CA ASP A 50 18.21 -4.61 10.50
C ASP A 50 16.82 -3.98 10.58
N PHE A 51 15.97 -4.34 9.62
CA PHE A 51 14.57 -3.95 9.56
C PHE A 51 13.69 -5.11 9.11
N PHE A 52 12.39 -5.00 9.38
CA PHE A 52 11.36 -5.94 8.94
C PHE A 52 10.24 -5.19 8.24
N ILE A 53 9.57 -5.81 7.27
CA ILE A 53 8.38 -5.25 6.64
C ILE A 53 7.17 -6.20 6.78
N GLY A 54 5.97 -5.69 6.53
CA GLY A 54 4.76 -6.50 6.51
C GLY A 54 4.33 -6.98 7.89
N ASP A 55 3.79 -8.19 7.98
CA ASP A 55 3.27 -8.73 9.25
C ASP A 55 4.39 -8.90 10.30
N GLU A 56 5.61 -9.20 9.84
CA GLU A 56 6.79 -9.28 10.71
C GLU A 56 7.13 -7.95 11.38
N ALA A 57 6.66 -6.82 10.83
CA ALA A 57 6.95 -5.48 11.36
C ALA A 57 5.92 -4.98 12.39
N ILE A 58 4.77 -5.63 12.54
CA ILE A 58 3.69 -5.12 13.40
C ILE A 58 3.98 -5.40 14.89
N ASP A 59 4.42 -6.62 15.21
CA ASP A 59 4.57 -7.09 16.60
C ASP A 59 6.03 -7.37 17.01
N LYS A 60 7.00 -6.76 16.33
CA LYS A 60 8.42 -6.92 16.66
C LYS A 60 8.79 -6.17 17.94
N PRO A 61 9.13 -6.86 19.05
CA PRO A 61 9.60 -6.19 20.25
C PRO A 61 10.94 -5.49 19.97
N THR A 62 11.18 -4.31 20.56
CA THR A 62 12.40 -3.48 20.40
C THR A 62 12.54 -2.70 19.08
N TYR A 63 11.60 -2.83 18.15
CA TYR A 63 11.56 -2.06 16.90
C TYR A 63 10.40 -1.07 16.94
N ALA A 64 10.55 0.05 16.24
CA ALA A 64 9.48 1.01 16.04
C ALA A 64 8.87 0.81 14.64
N THR A 65 7.59 0.47 14.60
CA THR A 65 6.82 0.36 13.36
C THR A 65 6.54 1.75 12.79
N LYS A 66 6.94 1.97 11.55
CA LYS A 66 6.71 3.19 10.77
C LYS A 66 5.87 2.86 9.53
N TRP A 67 5.13 3.86 9.06
CA TRP A 67 4.25 3.77 7.90
C TRP A 67 4.74 4.81 6.88
N PRO A 68 5.55 4.42 5.88
CA PRO A 68 6.18 5.37 4.95
C PRO A 68 5.17 6.02 3.99
N ILE A 69 3.98 5.43 3.85
CA ILE A 69 2.92 5.92 2.96
C ILE A 69 1.77 6.46 3.81
N ARG A 70 1.44 7.74 3.64
CA ARG A 70 0.26 8.37 4.24
C ARG A 70 -0.67 8.90 3.16
N HIS A 71 -1.97 8.60 3.29
CA HIS A 71 -3.00 9.03 2.35
C HIS A 71 -2.67 8.68 0.87
N GLY A 72 -1.90 7.61 0.65
CA GLY A 72 -1.49 7.14 -0.68
C GLY A 72 -0.21 7.80 -1.23
N ILE A 73 0.38 8.76 -0.52
CA ILE A 73 1.61 9.45 -0.90
C ILE A 73 2.76 8.97 -0.02
N VAL A 74 3.95 8.81 -0.61
CA VAL A 74 5.18 8.49 0.12
C VAL A 74 5.66 9.75 0.86
N GLU A 75 5.80 9.67 2.19
CA GLU A 75 6.33 10.76 3.01
C GLU A 75 7.81 10.56 3.38
N ASP A 76 8.26 9.31 3.47
CA ASP A 76 9.62 8.95 3.86
C ASP A 76 10.23 8.02 2.80
N TRP A 77 11.06 8.61 1.94
CA TRP A 77 11.67 7.91 0.81
C TRP A 77 12.77 6.94 1.24
N ASP A 78 13.53 7.25 2.29
CA ASP A 78 14.56 6.36 2.84
C ASP A 78 13.93 5.05 3.32
N LEU A 79 12.80 5.15 4.03
CA LEU A 79 12.04 3.97 4.47
C LEU A 79 11.35 3.25 3.31
N MET A 80 10.89 3.99 2.29
CA MET A 80 10.28 3.39 1.10
C MET A 80 11.29 2.58 0.29
N GLU A 81 12.51 3.08 0.11
CA GLU A 81 13.59 2.37 -0.57
C GLU A 81 13.95 1.06 0.14
N ARG A 82 14.14 1.11 1.47
CA ARG A 82 14.36 -0.10 2.29
C ARG A 82 13.18 -1.08 2.21
N PHE A 83 11.96 -0.55 2.18
CA PHE A 83 10.78 -1.40 2.00
C PHE A 83 10.82 -2.13 0.66
N MET A 84 11.18 -1.44 -0.44
CA MET A 84 11.33 -2.04 -1.76
C MET A 84 12.41 -3.12 -1.80
N GLU A 85 13.52 -2.92 -1.09
CA GLU A 85 14.61 -3.90 -1.00
C GLU A 85 14.10 -5.27 -0.51
N GLN A 86 13.36 -5.31 0.60
CA GLN A 86 12.77 -6.57 1.06
C GLN A 86 11.69 -7.09 0.12
N VAL A 87 10.90 -6.22 -0.51
CA VAL A 87 9.91 -6.67 -1.51
C VAL A 87 10.58 -7.43 -2.65
N ILE A 88 11.66 -6.90 -3.21
CA ILE A 88 12.37 -7.48 -4.36
C ILE A 88 13.14 -8.73 -3.94
N PHE A 89 14.02 -8.62 -2.95
CA PHE A 89 14.97 -9.69 -2.64
C PHE A 89 14.40 -10.76 -1.70
N LYS A 90 13.53 -10.40 -0.74
CA LYS A 90 12.98 -11.35 0.25
C LYS A 90 11.67 -11.99 -0.22
N TYR A 91 10.72 -11.19 -0.69
CA TYR A 91 9.38 -11.68 -1.06
C TYR A 91 9.34 -12.20 -2.49
N LEU A 92 9.64 -11.35 -3.49
CA LEU A 92 9.61 -11.74 -4.89
C LEU A 92 10.77 -12.66 -5.27
N ARG A 93 11.90 -12.54 -4.56
CA ARG A 93 13.16 -13.23 -4.85
C ARG A 93 13.56 -13.06 -6.32
N ALA A 94 13.39 -11.83 -6.82
CA ALA A 94 13.70 -11.46 -8.18
C ALA A 94 15.11 -10.88 -8.25
N GLU A 95 15.82 -11.18 -9.34
CA GLU A 95 16.95 -10.35 -9.75
C GLU A 95 16.38 -9.11 -10.46
N PRO A 96 16.49 -7.90 -9.89
CA PRO A 96 15.83 -6.72 -10.44
C PRO A 96 16.33 -6.36 -11.84
N GLU A 97 17.61 -6.66 -12.15
CA GLU A 97 18.22 -6.41 -13.48
C GLU A 97 17.58 -7.24 -14.61
N ASP A 98 16.93 -8.36 -14.27
CA ASP A 98 16.29 -9.26 -15.25
C ASP A 98 14.79 -8.99 -15.45
N HIS A 99 14.20 -8.04 -14.70
CA HIS A 99 12.75 -7.88 -14.64
C HIS A 99 12.28 -6.45 -14.88
N TYR A 100 11.28 -6.30 -15.75
CA TYR A 100 10.54 -5.04 -15.86
C TYR A 100 9.57 -4.89 -14.69
N PHE A 101 9.50 -3.70 -14.11
CA PHE A 101 8.61 -3.40 -13.00
C PHE A 101 7.42 -2.54 -13.42
N LEU A 102 6.24 -2.93 -12.93
CA LEU A 102 5.03 -2.10 -12.95
C LEU A 102 4.73 -1.68 -11.51
N LEU A 103 4.81 -0.38 -11.23
CA LEU A 103 4.42 0.22 -9.96
C LEU A 103 3.11 1.00 -10.14
N THR A 104 2.41 1.24 -9.03
CA THR A 104 1.17 2.05 -9.06
C THR A 104 1.33 3.32 -8.25
N GLU A 105 0.62 4.36 -8.67
CA GLU A 105 0.55 5.63 -7.95
C GLU A 105 -0.90 6.12 -7.78
N PRO A 106 -1.16 6.98 -6.77
CA PRO A 106 -2.45 7.63 -6.63
C PRO A 106 -2.70 8.64 -7.78
N PRO A 107 -3.97 8.99 -8.06
CA PRO A 107 -4.33 9.86 -9.19
C PRO A 107 -3.82 11.31 -9.07
N LEU A 108 -3.41 11.74 -7.86
CA LEU A 108 -2.91 13.08 -7.56
C LEU A 108 -1.41 13.06 -7.18
N ASN A 109 -0.66 12.04 -7.61
CA ASN A 109 0.77 11.99 -7.38
C ASN A 109 1.49 13.09 -8.18
N THR A 110 2.50 13.73 -7.59
CA THR A 110 3.25 14.78 -8.27
C THR A 110 4.29 14.18 -9.23
N PRO A 111 4.70 14.89 -10.29
CA PRO A 111 5.78 14.43 -11.17
C PRO A 111 7.09 14.18 -10.44
N GLU A 112 7.40 14.98 -9.42
CA GLU A 112 8.62 14.84 -8.62
C GLU A 112 8.65 13.50 -7.86
N ASN A 113 7.51 13.06 -7.32
CA ASN A 113 7.41 11.73 -6.70
C ASN A 113 7.62 10.59 -7.71
N ARG A 114 7.22 10.78 -8.97
CA ARG A 114 7.51 9.80 -10.04
C ARG A 114 9.00 9.76 -10.34
N GLU A 115 9.67 10.90 -10.35
CA GLU A 115 11.13 10.98 -10.53
C GLU A 115 11.87 10.27 -9.40
N TYR A 116 11.53 10.53 -8.13
CA TYR A 116 12.14 9.80 -6.99
C TYR A 116 11.88 8.29 -7.06
N THR A 117 10.67 7.89 -7.46
CA THR A 117 10.37 6.46 -7.67
C THR A 117 11.24 5.86 -8.77
N ALA A 118 11.45 6.59 -9.87
CA ALA A 118 12.29 6.14 -10.97
C ALA A 118 13.77 6.09 -10.58
N GLU A 119 14.26 7.10 -9.86
CA GLU A 119 15.62 7.17 -9.34
C GLU A 119 15.94 5.93 -8.50
N ILE A 120 15.11 5.60 -7.50
CA ILE A 120 15.29 4.39 -6.68
C ILE A 120 15.33 3.11 -7.55
N MET A 121 14.39 2.98 -8.50
CA MET A 121 14.29 1.75 -9.30
C MET A 121 15.45 1.59 -10.29
N PHE A 122 15.90 2.67 -10.92
CA PHE A 122 16.98 2.61 -11.91
C PHE A 122 18.37 2.70 -11.28
N GLU A 123 18.59 3.57 -10.30
CA GLU A 123 19.92 3.80 -9.72
C GLU A 123 20.27 2.82 -8.60
N SER A 124 19.29 2.45 -7.75
CA SER A 124 19.54 1.52 -6.63
C SER A 124 19.33 0.07 -7.03
N PHE A 125 18.30 -0.23 -7.84
CA PHE A 125 17.93 -1.60 -8.22
C PHE A 125 18.29 -1.98 -9.66
N ASN A 126 18.83 -1.07 -10.47
CA ASN A 126 19.27 -1.34 -11.85
C ASN A 126 18.21 -2.00 -12.74
N VAL A 127 16.92 -1.66 -12.57
CA VAL A 127 15.87 -2.33 -13.36
C VAL A 127 15.99 -1.98 -14.86
N PRO A 128 15.77 -2.94 -15.77
CA PRO A 128 15.87 -2.71 -17.22
C PRO A 128 14.73 -1.85 -17.76
N GLY A 129 13.63 -1.71 -17.01
CA GLY A 129 12.56 -0.80 -17.34
C GLY A 129 11.46 -0.72 -16.28
N LEU A 130 10.83 0.45 -16.23
CA LEU A 130 9.84 0.81 -15.24
C LEU A 130 8.60 1.41 -15.92
N TYR A 131 7.43 1.00 -15.47
CA TYR A 131 6.16 1.64 -15.80
C TYR A 131 5.41 2.02 -14.51
N ILE A 132 5.01 3.28 -14.40
CA ILE A 132 4.22 3.78 -13.27
C ILE A 132 2.78 3.97 -13.77
N ALA A 133 1.88 3.16 -13.24
CA ALA A 133 0.48 3.13 -13.64
C ALA A 133 -0.42 3.85 -12.63
N VAL A 134 -1.37 4.63 -13.13
CA VAL A 134 -2.40 5.23 -12.25
C VAL A 134 -3.41 4.17 -11.84
N GLN A 135 -3.64 4.02 -10.53
CA GLN A 135 -4.51 3.00 -9.94
C GLN A 135 -5.91 2.92 -10.60
N ALA A 136 -6.52 4.07 -10.89
CA ALA A 136 -7.85 4.12 -11.51
C ALA A 136 -7.90 3.46 -12.89
N VAL A 137 -6.87 3.65 -13.70
CA VAL A 137 -6.82 3.07 -15.06
C VAL A 137 -6.70 1.55 -14.99
N LEU A 138 -5.90 1.04 -14.04
CA LEU A 138 -5.79 -0.40 -13.78
C LEU A 138 -7.10 -1.00 -13.28
N ALA A 139 -7.84 -0.28 -12.42
CA ALA A 139 -9.14 -0.72 -11.95
C ALA A 139 -10.18 -0.85 -13.09
N LEU A 140 -10.18 0.09 -14.04
CA LEU A 140 -11.01 0.00 -15.24
C LEU A 140 -10.62 -1.20 -16.12
N ALA A 141 -9.33 -1.40 -16.35
CA ALA A 141 -8.85 -2.55 -17.12
C ALA A 141 -9.25 -3.88 -16.46
N ALA A 142 -9.18 -3.97 -15.13
CA ALA A 142 -9.60 -5.16 -14.39
C ALA A 142 -11.11 -5.43 -14.51
N SER A 143 -11.93 -4.37 -14.64
CA SER A 143 -13.39 -4.48 -14.84
C SER A 143 -13.78 -5.17 -16.15
N TRP A 144 -12.91 -5.18 -17.18
CA TRP A 144 -13.16 -5.84 -18.47
C TRP A 144 -13.34 -7.34 -18.38
N THR A 145 -12.90 -7.93 -17.27
CA THR A 145 -13.12 -9.35 -17.00
C THR A 145 -14.60 -9.63 -16.69
N SER A 146 -15.37 -8.63 -16.23
CA SER A 146 -16.76 -8.78 -15.82
C SER A 146 -17.67 -9.09 -17.00
N ARG A 147 -18.59 -10.05 -16.80
CA ARG A 147 -19.56 -10.48 -17.83
C ARG A 147 -20.55 -9.38 -18.24
N GLN A 148 -20.70 -8.35 -17.42
CA GLN A 148 -21.63 -7.25 -17.65
C GLN A 148 -21.10 -6.21 -18.66
N VAL A 149 -19.79 -6.25 -18.96
CA VAL A 149 -19.15 -5.27 -19.83
C VAL A 149 -19.13 -5.80 -21.25
N GLY A 150 -20.02 -5.27 -22.10
CA GLY A 150 -20.05 -5.59 -23.54
C GLY A 150 -18.93 -4.93 -24.34
N GLU A 151 -18.41 -3.80 -23.87
CA GLU A 151 -17.39 -3.00 -24.54
C GLU A 151 -16.21 -2.72 -23.61
N ARG A 152 -15.00 -3.09 -24.03
CA ARG A 152 -13.77 -2.83 -23.28
C ARG A 152 -13.34 -1.39 -23.51
N THR A 153 -13.69 -0.51 -22.59
CA THR A 153 -13.34 0.91 -22.63
C THR A 153 -12.52 1.31 -21.42
N LEU A 154 -11.59 2.27 -21.61
CA LEU A 154 -10.89 2.98 -20.53
C LEU A 154 -11.59 4.31 -20.18
N THR A 155 -12.86 4.45 -20.54
CA THR A 155 -13.70 5.58 -20.17
C THR A 155 -14.71 5.13 -19.12
N GLY A 156 -14.70 5.78 -17.95
CA GLY A 156 -15.60 5.45 -16.85
C GLY A 156 -15.27 6.22 -15.58
N THR A 157 -16.08 6.01 -14.54
CA THR A 157 -15.85 6.58 -13.21
C THR A 157 -15.43 5.48 -12.26
N VAL A 158 -14.23 5.60 -11.70
CA VAL A 158 -13.69 4.67 -10.70
C VAL A 158 -13.99 5.20 -9.30
N ILE A 159 -14.53 4.33 -8.45
CA ILE A 159 -14.67 4.60 -7.03
C ILE A 159 -13.65 3.71 -6.33
N ASP A 160 -12.54 4.31 -5.91
CA ASP A 160 -11.49 3.62 -5.16
C ASP A 160 -11.69 3.91 -3.67
N SER A 161 -12.12 2.89 -2.92
CA SER A 161 -12.36 2.99 -1.49
C SER A 161 -11.36 2.11 -0.74
N GLY A 162 -10.30 2.75 -0.26
CA GLY A 162 -9.25 2.10 0.51
C GLY A 162 -9.51 2.17 2.03
N ASP A 163 -8.46 1.93 2.80
CA ASP A 163 -8.52 2.06 4.27
C ASP A 163 -8.43 3.52 4.73
N GLY A 164 -7.69 4.37 4.00
CA GLY A 164 -7.42 5.75 4.40
C GLY A 164 -8.33 6.81 3.79
N VAL A 165 -8.75 6.64 2.53
CA VAL A 165 -9.61 7.61 1.84
C VAL A 165 -10.42 6.92 0.74
N THR A 166 -11.53 7.55 0.34
CA THR A 166 -12.29 7.13 -0.84
C THR A 166 -12.19 8.21 -1.93
N HIS A 167 -11.82 7.81 -3.14
CA HIS A 167 -11.70 8.69 -4.31
C HIS A 167 -12.77 8.35 -5.35
N VAL A 168 -13.34 9.39 -5.95
CA VAL A 168 -14.17 9.29 -7.16
C VAL A 168 -13.37 9.90 -8.31
N ILE A 169 -12.96 9.05 -9.25
CA ILE A 169 -11.96 9.36 -10.26
C ILE A 169 -12.58 9.15 -11.64
N PRO A 170 -12.95 10.23 -12.35
CA PRO A 170 -13.38 10.14 -13.74
C PRO A 170 -12.17 9.92 -14.67
N VAL A 171 -12.29 8.95 -15.57
CA VAL A 171 -11.30 8.60 -16.59
C VAL A 171 -11.96 8.66 -17.96
N ALA A 172 -11.30 9.27 -18.92
CA ALA A 172 -11.72 9.30 -20.32
C ALA A 172 -10.57 8.82 -21.20
N GLU A 173 -10.80 7.78 -21.98
CA GLU A 173 -9.83 7.20 -22.92
C GLU A 173 -8.47 6.86 -22.26
N GLY A 174 -8.51 6.43 -20.99
CA GLY A 174 -7.31 6.13 -20.20
C GLY A 174 -6.64 7.33 -19.52
N TYR A 175 -7.11 8.56 -19.78
CA TYR A 175 -6.64 9.76 -19.10
C TYR A 175 -7.54 10.13 -17.93
N VAL A 176 -6.92 10.37 -16.78
CA VAL A 176 -7.62 10.82 -15.58
C VAL A 176 -7.96 12.31 -15.71
N ILE A 177 -9.23 12.66 -15.53
CA ILE A 177 -9.68 14.06 -15.52
C ILE A 177 -9.46 14.62 -14.12
N GLY A 178 -8.22 15.04 -13.84
CA GLY A 178 -7.77 15.47 -12.51
C GLY A 178 -8.62 16.57 -11.88
N SER A 179 -9.10 17.53 -12.69
CA SER A 179 -9.94 18.65 -12.22
C SER A 179 -11.31 18.23 -11.66
N CYS A 180 -11.78 17.03 -11.99
CA CYS A 180 -13.08 16.50 -11.57
C CYS A 180 -12.98 15.45 -10.46
N ILE A 181 -11.78 15.14 -9.97
CA ILE A 181 -11.60 14.19 -8.86
C ILE A 181 -12.28 14.73 -7.60
N LYS A 182 -13.02 13.86 -6.92
CA LYS A 182 -13.59 14.14 -5.60
C LYS A 182 -13.02 13.18 -4.56
N HIS A 183 -12.65 13.74 -3.41
CA HIS A 183 -12.24 12.97 -2.25
C HIS A 183 -13.38 12.93 -1.24
N ILE A 184 -13.60 11.77 -0.63
CA ILE A 184 -14.53 11.58 0.47
C ILE A 184 -13.68 11.17 1.69
N PRO A 185 -13.68 11.94 2.79
CA PRO A 185 -12.91 11.64 4.00
C PRO A 185 -13.60 10.56 4.84
N ILE A 186 -14.04 9.49 4.19
CA ILE A 186 -14.63 8.30 4.80
C ILE A 186 -14.06 7.09 4.08
N ALA A 187 -13.46 6.18 4.85
CA ALA A 187 -12.78 5.01 4.33
C ALA A 187 -12.89 3.81 5.29
N GLY A 188 -12.19 2.72 4.96
CA GLY A 188 -12.21 1.48 5.74
C GLY A 188 -11.85 1.65 7.22
N ARG A 189 -10.97 2.61 7.55
CA ARG A 189 -10.56 2.91 8.92
C ARG A 189 -11.67 3.60 9.72
N ASP A 190 -12.34 4.58 9.12
CA ASP A 190 -13.45 5.29 9.77
C ASP A 190 -14.60 4.34 10.09
N ILE A 191 -14.91 3.41 9.18
CA ILE A 191 -15.91 2.36 9.39
C ILE A 191 -15.50 1.43 10.54
N THR A 192 -14.21 1.07 10.61
CA THR A 192 -13.69 0.25 11.72
C THR A 192 -13.80 0.97 13.06
N TYR A 193 -13.45 2.26 13.14
CA TYR A 193 -13.59 3.02 14.37
C TYR A 193 -15.05 3.22 14.79
N PHE A 194 -15.93 3.48 13.83
CA PHE A 194 -17.36 3.57 14.11
C PHE A 194 -17.92 2.24 14.64
N THR A 195 -17.53 1.12 14.05
CA THR A 195 -17.91 -0.22 14.51
C THR A 195 -17.36 -0.50 15.91
N GLN A 196 -16.11 -0.11 16.18
CA GLN A 196 -15.49 -0.23 17.49
C GLN A 196 -16.26 0.57 18.55
N GLN A 197 -16.69 1.78 18.21
CA GLN A 197 -17.49 2.61 19.11
C GLN A 197 -18.82 1.93 19.44
N LEU A 198 -19.53 1.43 18.43
CA LEU A 198 -20.80 0.70 18.63
C LEU A 198 -20.62 -0.57 19.48
N LEU A 199 -19.53 -1.31 19.30
CA LEU A 199 -19.22 -2.49 20.11
C LEU A 199 -18.94 -2.10 21.56
N ARG A 200 -18.22 -1.01 21.82
CA ARG A 200 -17.96 -0.51 23.19
C ARG A 200 -19.23 -0.05 23.90
N GLU A 201 -20.20 0.47 23.16
CA GLU A 201 -21.48 0.95 23.72
C GLU A 201 -22.44 -0.20 24.07
N ARG A 202 -22.32 -1.36 23.40
CA ARG A 202 -23.30 -2.47 23.52
C ARG A 202 -22.75 -3.73 24.17
N GLU A 203 -21.51 -4.10 23.86
CA GLU A 203 -20.92 -5.38 24.26
C GLU A 203 -20.01 -5.19 25.49
N VAL A 204 -20.09 -6.12 26.43
CA VAL A 204 -19.25 -6.15 27.64
C VAL A 204 -18.31 -7.35 27.55
N GLY A 205 -17.03 -7.13 27.84
CA GLY A 205 -16.03 -8.22 27.89
C GLY A 205 -15.06 -8.28 26.70
N ILE A 206 -15.06 -7.29 25.81
CA ILE A 206 -14.02 -7.15 24.78
C ILE A 206 -12.78 -6.52 25.44
N PRO A 207 -11.61 -7.19 25.46
CA PRO A 207 -10.39 -6.61 25.99
C PRO A 207 -10.01 -5.33 25.23
N PRO A 208 -9.60 -4.23 25.91
CA PRO A 208 -9.24 -2.98 25.25
C PRO A 208 -8.18 -3.15 24.17
N GLU A 209 -7.20 -4.03 24.39
CA GLU A 209 -6.12 -4.35 23.45
C GLU A 209 -6.62 -5.00 22.15
N GLN A 210 -7.66 -5.83 22.22
CA GLN A 210 -8.25 -6.55 21.06
C GLN A 210 -9.47 -5.82 20.47
N SER A 211 -9.83 -4.67 21.02
CA SER A 211 -11.02 -3.93 20.62
C SER A 211 -11.00 -3.54 19.14
N LEU A 212 -9.85 -3.13 18.61
CA LEU A 212 -9.70 -2.74 17.21
C LEU A 212 -9.73 -3.96 16.27
N GLU A 213 -9.08 -5.05 16.68
CA GLU A 213 -9.04 -6.30 15.93
C GLU A 213 -10.45 -6.90 15.82
N THR A 214 -11.18 -6.96 16.93
CA THR A 214 -12.58 -7.40 16.97
C THR A 214 -13.44 -6.54 16.05
N ALA A 215 -13.31 -5.21 16.10
CA ALA A 215 -14.06 -4.30 15.23
C ALA A 215 -13.75 -4.51 13.74
N LYS A 216 -12.47 -4.76 13.40
CA LYS A 216 -12.05 -5.07 12.04
C LYS A 216 -12.60 -6.42 11.57
N ALA A 217 -12.60 -7.43 12.42
CA ALA A 217 -13.18 -8.75 12.14
C ALA A 217 -14.69 -8.66 11.95
N VAL A 218 -15.41 -7.93 12.81
CA VAL A 218 -16.86 -7.70 12.67
C VAL A 218 -17.16 -6.96 11.37
N LYS A 219 -16.39 -5.90 11.04
CA LYS A 219 -16.52 -5.19 9.77
C LYS A 219 -16.41 -6.16 8.59
N VAL A 220 -15.36 -6.97 8.52
CA VAL A 220 -15.11 -7.83 7.36
C VAL A 220 -16.08 -9.00 7.27
N SER A 221 -16.47 -9.58 8.41
CA SER A 221 -17.29 -10.80 8.46
C SER A 221 -18.79 -10.56 8.47
N HIS A 222 -19.26 -9.42 9.02
CA HIS A 222 -20.69 -9.16 9.27
C HIS A 222 -21.24 -7.92 8.59
N SER A 223 -20.38 -6.99 8.14
CA SER A 223 -20.87 -6.02 7.16
C SER A 223 -21.13 -6.79 5.86
N ALA A 224 -22.05 -6.31 5.02
CA ALA A 224 -22.15 -6.78 3.64
C ALA A 224 -20.89 -6.32 2.87
N THR A 225 -19.73 -6.86 3.24
CA THR A 225 -18.55 -6.87 2.41
C THR A 225 -18.98 -7.63 1.18
N PHE A 226 -19.10 -6.91 0.06
CA PHE A 226 -18.85 -7.55 -1.21
C PHE A 226 -17.50 -8.24 -1.01
N PRO A 227 -17.45 -9.59 -1.03
CA PRO A 227 -16.18 -10.26 -0.88
C PRO A 227 -15.29 -9.66 -1.95
N ILE A 228 -14.11 -9.21 -1.53
CA ILE A 228 -13.11 -8.61 -2.43
C ILE A 228 -12.78 -9.60 -3.58
N ASN A 229 -13.17 -10.87 -3.44
CA ASN A 229 -13.23 -11.88 -4.50
C ASN A 229 -14.09 -11.48 -5.73
N ASN A 230 -14.98 -10.49 -5.64
CA ASN A 230 -15.83 -10.04 -6.75
C ASN A 230 -15.61 -8.59 -7.18
N VAL A 231 -14.79 -7.81 -6.45
CA VAL A 231 -14.25 -6.56 -7.00
C VAL A 231 -12.86 -6.89 -7.52
N ARG A 232 -12.85 -7.31 -8.79
CA ARG A 232 -11.68 -7.43 -9.66
C ARG A 232 -11.06 -6.04 -9.84
N ALA A 233 -10.39 -5.56 -8.80
CA ALA A 233 -9.46 -4.46 -8.85
C ALA A 233 -8.12 -5.04 -8.39
N CYS A 234 -7.22 -5.22 -9.36
CA CYS A 234 -5.80 -5.45 -9.11
C CYS A 234 -5.31 -4.45 -8.06
#